data_AF-A0A4Q4CKV1-F1
#
_entry.id   AF-A0A4Q4CKV1-F1
#
_cell.length_a   1.000
_cell.length_b   1.000
_cell.length_c   1.000
_cell.angle_alpha   90.00
_cell.angle_beta   90.00
_cell.angle_gamma   90.00
#
_symmetry.space_group_name_H-M   'P 1'
#
loop_
_entity.id
_entity.type
_entity.pdbx_description
1 polymer ?
#
loop_
_entity_poly.entity_id
_entity_poly.type
_entity_poly.pdbx_seq_one_letter_code
_entity_poly.pdbx_strand_id
1 'polypeptide(L)' 'LDPASREEVLRAIRTYEGAIVLVSHDEGAVSALEPDRVLLLPDGDEDLWNDSYLDLISLA' A
#
# COMPACT_ATOMS: atom_id res chain seq x y z
N LEU A 1 -8.15 3.67 -14.70
CA LEU A 1 -7.12 4.59 -15.22
C LEU A 1 -6.54 3.95 -16.46
N ASP A 2 -6.36 4.70 -17.53
CA ASP A 2 -5.53 4.25 -18.65
C ASP A 2 -4.08 4.03 -18.15
N PRO A 3 -3.26 3.23 -18.87
CA PRO A 3 -1.91 2.90 -18.42
C PRO A 3 -1.03 4.12 -18.12
N ALA A 4 -1.12 5.17 -18.93
CA ALA A 4 -0.32 6.39 -18.75
C ALA A 4 -0.72 7.14 -17.48
N SER A 5 -2.02 7.31 -17.23
CA SER A 5 -2.50 7.95 -15.99
C SER A 5 -2.10 7.17 -14.73
N ARG A 6 -2.03 5.83 -14.78
CA ARG A 6 -1.55 5.01 -13.64
C ARG A 6 -0.09 5.30 -13.32
N GLU A 7 0.75 5.41 -14.35
CA GLU A 7 2.18 5.67 -14.20
C GLU A 7 2.46 7.06 -13.61
N GLU A 8 1.70 8.07 -14.04
CA GLU A 8 1.75 9.43 -13.46
C GLU A 8 1.37 9.44 -11.97
N VAL A 9 0.29 8.74 -11.60
CA VAL A 9 -0.15 8.64 -10.20
C VAL A 9 0.91 7.94 -9.34
N LEU A 10 1.48 6.83 -9.83
CA LEU A 10 2.55 6.12 -9.13
C LEU A 10 3.78 7.01 -8.93
N ARG A 11 4.15 7.80 -9.93
CA ARG A 11 5.25 8.76 -9.80
C ARG A 11 4.95 9.83 -8.77
N ALA A 12 3.75 10.42 -8.82
CA ALA A 12 3.33 11.44 -7.87
C ALA A 12 3.36 10.92 -6.43
N ILE A 13 2.88 9.70 -6.20
CA ILE A 13 2.93 9.01 -4.90
C ILE A 13 4.38 8.85 -4.44
N ARG A 14 5.27 8.35 -5.31
CA ARG A 14 6.70 8.14 -4.97
C ARG A 14 7.46 9.43 -4.68
N THR A 15 7.03 10.57 -5.21
CA THR A 15 7.68 11.88 -5.01
C THR A 15 7.01 12.74 -3.94
N TYR A 16 5.89 12.28 -3.36
CA TYR A 16 5.16 13.07 -2.39
C TYR A 16 5.93 13.13 -1.06
N GLU A 17 6.23 14.34 -0.58
CA GLU A 17 7.03 14.55 0.64
C GLU A 17 6.22 14.39 1.94
N GLY A 18 4.90 14.22 1.84
CA GLY A 18 4.02 14.00 3.00
C GLY A 18 3.76 12.52 3.28
N ALA A 19 2.80 12.26 4.16
CA ALA A 19 2.34 10.90 4.45
C ALA A 19 1.17 10.51 3.53
N ILE A 20 1.18 9.26 3.08
CA ILE A 20 0.08 8.65 2.32
C ILE A 20 -0.43 7.47 3.13
N VAL A 21 -1.75 7.40 3.33
CA VAL A 21 -2.41 6.23 3.89
C VAL A 21 -3.01 5.43 2.73
N LEU A 22 -2.45 4.25 2.48
CA LEU A 22 -2.95 3.31 1.49
C LEU A 22 -3.99 2.39 2.14
N VAL A 23 -5.18 2.29 1.52
CA VAL A 23 -6.20 1.31 1.88
C VAL A 23 -6.52 0.53 0.62
N SER A 24 -6.19 -0.76 0.61
CA SER A 24 -6.35 -1.64 -0.54
C SER A 24 -6.63 -3.07 -0.07
N HIS A 25 -7.43 -3.81 -0.85
CA HIS A 25 -7.59 -5.26 -0.76
C HIS A 25 -6.93 -5.99 -1.93
N ASP A 26 -6.21 -5.26 -2.79
CA ASP A 26 -5.47 -5.79 -3.93
C ASP A 26 -3.98 -5.92 -3.59
N GLU A 27 -3.48 -7.15 -3.58
CA GLU A 27 -2.07 -7.47 -3.28
C GLU A 27 -1.09 -6.84 -4.26
N GLY A 28 -1.46 -6.78 -5.55
CA GLY A 28 -0.61 -6.23 -6.60
C GLY A 28 -0.42 -4.72 -6.44
N ALA A 29 -1.45 -4.02 -6.00
CA ALA A 29 -1.40 -2.59 -5.69
C ALA A 29 -0.53 -2.31 -4.46
N VAL A 30 -0.66 -3.10 -3.39
CA VAL A 30 0.16 -2.95 -2.18
C VAL A 30 1.63 -3.24 -2.50
N SER A 31 1.90 -4.34 -3.21
CA SER A 31 3.25 -4.70 -3.64
C SER A 31 3.90 -3.64 -4.53
N ALA A 32 3.13 -3.00 -5.43
CA ALA A 32 3.65 -1.96 -6.33
C ALA A 32 3.96 -0.62 -5.64
N LEU A 33 3.31 -0.38 -4.49
CA LEU A 33 3.44 0.85 -3.72
C LEU A 33 4.46 0.75 -2.59
N GLU A 34 4.94 -0.45 -2.26
CA GLU A 34 6.07 -0.70 -1.35
C GLU A 34 5.94 0.13 -0.05
N PRO A 35 4.87 -0.06 0.75
CA PRO A 35 4.64 0.77 1.93
C PRO A 35 5.72 0.56 2.99
N ASP A 36 5.94 1.58 3.83
CA ASP A 36 6.90 1.49 4.93
C ASP A 36 6.32 0.80 6.18
N ARG A 37 5.01 0.89 6.37
CA ARG A 37 4.30 0.49 7.61
C ARG A 37 2.94 -0.14 7.32
N VAL A 38 2.46 -0.91 8.29
CA VAL A 38 1.11 -1.50 8.31
C VAL A 38 0.38 -1.09 9.58
N LEU A 39 -0.94 -0.91 9.48
CA LEU A 39 -1.86 -0.71 10.60
C LEU A 39 -2.86 -1.86 10.62
N LEU A 40 -2.85 -2.66 11.69
CA LEU A 40 -3.74 -3.80 11.88
C LEU A 40 -4.99 -3.37 12.64
N LEU A 41 -6.15 -3.66 12.06
CA LEU A 41 -7.46 -3.34 12.62
C LEU A 41 -8.20 -4.61 13.07
N PRO A 42 -9.05 -4.54 14.11
CA PRO A 42 -9.51 -3.32 14.80
C PRO A 42 -8.59 -2.81 15.91
N ASP A 43 -7.57 -3.58 16.28
CA ASP A 43 -6.78 -3.36 17.50
C ASP A 43 -5.90 -2.09 17.44
N GLY A 44 -5.59 -1.61 16.23
CA GLY A 44 -4.83 -0.38 16.01
C GLY A 44 -3.32 -0.58 16.15
N ASP A 45 -2.85 -1.81 15.99
CA ASP A 45 -1.43 -2.14 16.10
C ASP A 45 -0.67 -1.69 14.84
N GLU A 46 0.42 -0.95 15.03
CA GLU A 46 1.32 -0.53 13.95
C GLU A 46 2.59 -1.37 13.94
N ASP A 47 3.04 -1.75 12.73
CA ASP A 47 4.34 -2.40 12.52
C ASP A 47 5.01 -1.90 11.24
N LEU A 48 6.30 -2.22 11.08
CA LEU A 48 7.00 -2.08 9.81
C LEU A 48 6.47 -3.09 8.80
N TRP A 49 6.32 -2.63 7.55
CA TRP A 49 5.89 -3.52 6.48
C TRP A 49 6.89 -4.66 6.27
N ASN A 50 6.35 -5.84 6.01
CA ASN A 50 7.08 -6.98 5.48
C ASN A 50 6.14 -7.84 4.63
N ASP A 51 6.69 -8.63 3.71
CA ASP A 51 5.88 -9.36 2.72
C ASP A 51 4.97 -10.44 3.33
N SER A 52 5.16 -10.84 4.59
CA SER A 52 4.24 -11.80 5.24
C SER A 52 2.84 -11.23 5.47
N TYR A 53 2.67 -9.91 5.42
CA TYR A 53 1.36 -9.27 5.47
C TYR A 53 0.55 -9.43 4.17
N LEU A 54 1.17 -9.85 3.06
CA LEU A 54 0.42 -10.13 1.82
C LEU A 54 -0.56 -11.28 2.00
N ASP A 55 -0.17 -12.33 2.73
CA ASP A 55 -1.05 -13.47 3.02
C ASP A 55 -2.33 -13.03 3.79
N LEU A 56 -2.25 -11.96 4.59
CA LEU A 56 -3.42 -11.42 5.29
C LEU A 56 -4.37 -10.66 4.35
N ILE A 57 -3.86 -10.09 3.25
CA ILE A 57 -4.67 -9.39 2.26
C ILE A 57 -5.46 -10.40 1.40
N SER A 58 -4.85 -11.52 1.00
CA SER A 58 -5.55 -12.57 0.22
C SER A 58 -6.61 -13.34 0.99
N LEU A 59 -6.59 -13.30 2.33
CA LEU A 59 -7.56 -13.99 3.18
C LEU A 59 -8.89 -13.23 3.35
N ALA A 60 -8.93 -11.95 2.97
CA ALA A 60 -10.06 -11.03 3.20
C ALA A 60 -10.98 -10.87 1.99
#